data_AF-A0A511TE16-F1
#
_entry.id   AF-A0A511TE16-F1
#
_cell.length_a   1.000
_cell.length_b   1.000
_cell.length_c   1.000
_cell.angle_alpha   90.00
_cell.angle_beta   90.00
_cell.angle_gamma   90.00
#
_symmetry.space_group_name_H-M   'P 1'
#
loop_
_entity.id
_entity.type
_entity.pdbx_description
1 polymer ?
#
loop_
_entity_poly.entity_id
_entity_poly.type
_entity_poly.pdbx_seq_one_letter_code
_entity_poly.pdbx_strand_id
1 'polypeptide(L)'
;MRGRVRGRRRAGSRALPPGGSEIAVGAVIVLGVVVVGFVIEEALEAYELRHAYPEESGTARETKPSSREAEAQRKPKPDPSGQGSQPPVPTEPSERARRPECRPIPVPRASKDAPHNACADRVPPNRYPGMDVSVGGVRFDALQVGVPALWEIKTHRFDQYSSFVQRMEIQKELKQLNKERDTAVACGYEFIIGVSTQEHKEALLEADFSLNVFVTGCSR
;
A
#
# COMPACT_ATOMS: atom_id res chain seq x y z
N MET A 1 77.69 49.93 26.92
CA MET A 1 78.44 50.06 25.64
C MET A 1 77.65 49.28 24.58
N ARG A 2 76.80 49.93 23.77
CA ARG A 2 77.04 50.35 22.37
C ARG A 2 77.65 49.27 21.46
N GLY A 3 76.90 48.87 20.43
CA GLY A 3 77.42 48.15 19.24
C GLY A 3 76.35 47.33 18.49
N ARG A 4 75.39 47.96 17.81
CA ARG A 4 75.36 48.14 16.34
C ARG A 4 75.07 46.84 15.55
N VAL A 5 73.79 46.53 15.34
CA VAL A 5 73.34 45.66 14.23
C VAL A 5 72.98 46.57 13.05
N ARG A 6 73.75 46.49 11.96
CA ARG A 6 73.44 47.09 10.65
C ARG A 6 73.37 45.96 9.63
N GLY A 7 72.29 45.94 8.86
CA GLY A 7 72.18 45.04 7.71
C GLY A 7 70.80 45.06 7.04
N ARG A 8 70.41 46.21 6.46
CA ARG A 8 69.31 46.28 5.48
C ARG A 8 69.65 45.42 4.26
N ARG A 9 68.70 44.61 3.79
CA ARG A 9 68.35 44.55 2.35
C ARG A 9 66.83 44.46 2.20
N ARG A 10 66.27 45.49 1.56
CA ARG A 10 64.95 45.46 0.91
C ARG A 10 65.13 44.80 -0.45
N ALA A 11 64.08 44.13 -0.91
CA ALA A 11 63.43 44.29 -2.22
C ALA A 11 63.02 42.92 -2.79
N GLY A 12 61.74 42.81 -3.16
CA GLY A 12 61.26 41.66 -3.91
C GLY A 12 59.77 41.40 -3.82
N SER A 13 58.90 42.43 -3.81
CA SER A 13 57.50 42.25 -4.19
C SER A 13 57.47 41.82 -5.65
N ARG A 14 57.23 40.53 -5.91
CA ARG A 14 56.93 40.03 -7.25
C ARG A 14 55.42 39.93 -7.37
N ALA A 15 54.88 40.84 -8.18
CA ALA A 15 53.49 40.85 -8.59
C ALA A 15 53.17 39.57 -9.38
N LEU A 16 51.96 39.06 -9.14
CA LEU A 16 51.31 37.99 -9.90
C LEU A 16 50.99 38.50 -11.32
N PRO A 17 51.25 37.74 -12.40
CA PRO A 17 50.66 38.03 -13.70
C PRO A 17 49.20 37.53 -13.74
N PRO A 18 48.23 38.29 -14.30
CA PRO A 18 46.92 37.74 -14.64
C PRO A 18 47.04 36.99 -15.98
N GLY A 19 47.27 35.69 -15.91
CA GLY A 19 47.06 34.79 -17.04
C GLY A 19 45.62 34.32 -17.03
N GLY A 20 44.77 34.94 -17.86
CA GLY A 20 43.41 34.45 -18.09
C GLY A 20 43.45 33.14 -18.86
N SER A 21 43.13 32.05 -18.19
CA SER A 21 42.82 30.78 -18.86
C SER A 21 41.35 30.83 -19.28
N GLU A 22 41.07 31.25 -20.50
CA GLU A 22 39.78 30.96 -21.13
C GLU A 22 39.74 29.46 -21.43
N ILE A 23 39.24 28.68 -20.47
CA ILE A 23 38.90 27.28 -20.69
C ILE A 23 37.51 27.26 -21.32
N ALA A 24 37.48 27.22 -22.65
CA ALA A 24 36.27 26.87 -23.39
C ALA A 24 35.97 25.38 -23.13
N VAL A 25 35.21 25.09 -22.07
CA VAL A 25 34.67 23.76 -21.80
C VAL A 25 33.51 23.54 -22.77
N GLY A 26 33.79 22.85 -23.88
CA GLY A 26 32.75 22.35 -24.78
C GLY A 26 31.94 21.27 -24.09
N ALA A 27 30.68 21.55 -23.77
CA ALA A 27 29.74 20.54 -23.29
C ALA A 27 29.38 19.60 -24.46
N VAL A 28 29.88 18.35 -24.40
CA VAL A 28 29.44 17.29 -25.31
C VAL A 28 28.20 16.65 -24.69
N ILE A 29 27.03 16.95 -25.24
CA ILE A 29 25.78 16.26 -24.88
C ILE A 29 25.69 15.00 -25.73
N VAL A 30 26.01 13.84 -25.14
CA VAL A 30 25.74 12.54 -25.76
C VAL A 30 24.29 12.15 -25.42
N LEU A 31 23.37 12.39 -26.36
CA LEU A 31 22.01 11.84 -26.32
C LEU A 31 22.07 10.35 -26.70
N GLY A 32 22.41 9.51 -25.74
CA GLY A 32 22.33 8.05 -25.88
C GLY A 32 20.92 7.56 -25.51
N VAL A 33 20.12 7.17 -26.51
CA VAL A 33 18.87 6.43 -26.26
C VAL A 33 19.23 4.96 -26.05
N VAL A 34 19.03 4.45 -24.84
CA VAL A 34 19.13 3.01 -24.56
C VAL A 34 17.74 2.41 -24.74
N VAL A 35 17.53 1.73 -25.88
CA VAL A 35 16.33 0.91 -26.09
C VAL A 35 16.63 -0.48 -25.53
N VAL A 36 16.05 -0.81 -24.38
CA VAL A 36 16.08 -2.19 -23.86
C VAL A 36 14.80 -2.88 -24.33
N GLY A 37 14.91 -3.68 -25.39
CA GLY A 37 13.85 -4.59 -25.80
C GLY A 37 13.81 -5.79 -24.87
N PHE A 38 12.79 -5.89 -24.02
CA PHE A 38 12.45 -7.14 -23.36
C PHE A 38 11.37 -7.84 -24.17
N VAL A 39 11.75 -8.92 -24.83
CA VAL A 39 10.80 -9.92 -25.33
C VAL A 39 10.54 -10.85 -24.15
N ILE A 40 9.41 -10.65 -23.45
CA ILE A 40 8.84 -11.68 -22.59
C ILE A 40 7.71 -12.30 -23.39
N GLU A 41 8.09 -13.19 -24.28
CA GLU A 41 7.16 -14.16 -24.85
C GLU A 41 7.47 -15.49 -24.16
N GLU A 42 6.40 -16.20 -23.78
CA GLU A 42 6.41 -17.61 -23.40
C GLU A 42 6.69 -17.96 -21.93
N ALA A 43 5.80 -17.53 -21.03
CA ALA A 43 5.59 -18.24 -19.76
C ALA A 43 4.15 -18.18 -19.20
N LEU A 44 3.16 -17.64 -19.93
CA LEU A 44 1.79 -17.46 -19.42
C LEU A 44 0.74 -18.41 -20.03
N GLU A 45 0.98 -19.03 -21.19
CA GLU A 45 -0.03 -19.93 -21.79
C GLU A 45 -0.19 -21.27 -21.05
N ALA A 46 0.83 -21.74 -20.32
CA ALA A 46 0.75 -23.01 -19.60
C ALA A 46 -0.16 -22.96 -18.35
N TYR A 47 -0.50 -21.77 -17.86
CA TYR A 47 -1.37 -21.61 -16.68
C TYR A 47 -2.84 -21.38 -17.06
N GLU A 48 -3.13 -20.81 -18.24
CA GLU A 48 -4.52 -20.59 -18.68
C GLU A 48 -5.17 -21.84 -19.31
N LEU A 49 -4.38 -22.79 -19.83
CA LEU A 49 -4.93 -24.01 -20.46
C LEU A 49 -5.63 -24.96 -19.46
N ARG A 50 -5.51 -24.75 -18.14
CA ARG A 50 -6.14 -25.62 -17.13
C ARG A 50 -7.50 -25.17 -16.63
N HIS A 51 -8.01 -24.02 -17.08
CA HIS A 51 -9.30 -23.50 -16.60
C HIS A 51 -10.37 -23.29 -17.69
N ALA A 52 -10.17 -23.85 -18.89
CA ALA A 52 -11.25 -24.02 -19.84
C ALA A 52 -12.05 -25.28 -19.48
N TYR A 53 -13.21 -25.13 -18.82
CA TYR A 53 -14.27 -26.14 -18.91
C TYR A 53 -15.59 -25.49 -19.36
N PRO A 54 -16.35 -26.16 -20.24
CA PRO A 54 -17.49 -25.58 -20.94
C PRO A 54 -18.78 -25.63 -20.12
N GLU A 55 -19.55 -24.56 -20.30
CA GLU A 55 -21.01 -24.44 -20.36
C GLU A 55 -21.89 -25.71 -20.37
N GLU A 56 -23.03 -25.56 -19.69
CA GLU A 56 -24.38 -26.01 -20.04
C GLU A 56 -24.84 -27.46 -19.77
N SER A 57 -25.81 -27.59 -18.86
CA SER A 57 -27.15 -28.09 -19.22
C SER A 57 -28.18 -27.77 -18.12
N GLY A 58 -29.21 -27.01 -18.49
CA GLY A 58 -30.25 -26.54 -17.59
C GLY A 58 -31.41 -27.48 -17.36
N THR A 59 -32.43 -26.99 -16.65
CA THR A 59 -33.85 -27.17 -16.99
C THR A 59 -34.72 -26.23 -16.15
N ALA A 60 -35.56 -25.49 -16.88
CA ALA A 60 -36.56 -24.57 -16.38
C ALA A 60 -37.71 -25.25 -15.63
N ARG A 61 -38.39 -24.49 -14.76
CA ARG A 61 -39.86 -24.40 -14.79
C ARG A 61 -40.39 -23.19 -14.00
N GLU A 62 -41.05 -22.32 -14.76
CA GLU A 62 -42.12 -21.41 -14.37
C GLU A 62 -43.10 -22.01 -13.34
N THR A 63 -43.67 -21.16 -12.47
CA THR A 63 -45.14 -20.88 -12.44
C THR A 63 -45.44 -19.77 -11.40
N LYS A 64 -46.01 -18.65 -11.86
CA LYS A 64 -46.82 -17.64 -11.13
C LYS A 64 -48.32 -18.00 -11.45
N PRO A 65 -49.40 -17.76 -10.64
CA PRO A 65 -49.76 -16.40 -10.19
C PRO A 65 -50.71 -16.16 -8.98
N SER A 66 -50.85 -14.85 -8.68
CA SER A 66 -52.01 -14.10 -8.12
C SER A 66 -52.36 -14.34 -6.63
N SER A 67 -52.80 -13.41 -5.79
CA SER A 67 -53.46 -12.08 -5.86
C SER A 67 -53.21 -11.40 -4.49
N ARG A 68 -53.37 -10.10 -4.21
CA ARG A 68 -54.55 -9.25 -4.32
C ARG A 68 -54.19 -7.83 -3.81
N GLU A 69 -54.70 -6.81 -4.49
CA GLU A 69 -54.65 -5.40 -4.10
C GLU A 69 -55.37 -5.11 -2.77
N ALA A 70 -54.87 -4.11 -2.02
CA ALA A 70 -55.69 -3.19 -1.22
C ALA A 70 -54.89 -1.92 -0.91
N GLU A 71 -55.11 -0.89 -1.72
CA GLU A 71 -54.75 0.50 -1.43
C GLU A 71 -55.59 1.02 -0.24
N ALA A 72 -54.96 1.74 0.69
CA ALA A 72 -55.66 2.69 1.55
C ALA A 72 -54.72 3.85 1.89
N GLN A 73 -54.99 4.99 1.25
CA GLN A 73 -54.31 6.27 1.41
C GLN A 73 -54.40 6.80 2.86
N ARG A 74 -53.27 7.27 3.42
CA ARG A 74 -53.27 8.31 4.46
C ARG A 74 -52.14 9.31 4.22
N LYS A 75 -52.53 10.59 4.15
CA LYS A 75 -51.67 11.77 3.90
C LYS A 75 -50.68 12.06 5.04
N PRO A 76 -49.52 12.69 4.75
CA PRO A 76 -48.53 13.11 5.73
C PRO A 76 -48.88 14.46 6.39
N LYS A 77 -48.45 14.67 7.65
CA LYS A 77 -48.49 15.95 8.39
C LYS A 77 -47.05 16.44 8.70
N PRO A 78 -46.85 17.73 9.01
CA PRO A 78 -45.77 18.54 8.45
C PRO A 78 -44.51 18.62 9.31
N ASP A 79 -43.43 19.03 8.64
CA ASP A 79 -42.05 19.22 9.10
C ASP A 79 -41.89 20.32 10.16
N PRO A 80 -41.06 20.16 11.21
CA PRO A 80 -40.56 21.28 11.99
C PRO A 80 -39.25 21.81 11.38
N SER A 81 -39.32 23.06 10.91
CA SER A 81 -38.19 23.88 10.46
C SER A 81 -36.97 23.83 11.38
N GLY A 82 -35.80 23.74 10.72
CA GLY A 82 -34.62 24.53 11.07
C GLY A 82 -33.71 23.99 12.16
N GLN A 83 -32.83 23.05 11.80
CA GLN A 83 -31.56 22.87 12.50
C GLN A 83 -30.42 23.06 11.49
N GLY A 84 -29.44 23.88 11.90
CA GLY A 84 -28.39 24.41 11.05
C GLY A 84 -27.66 23.32 10.28
N SER A 85 -27.37 23.62 9.02
CA SER A 85 -26.63 22.75 8.12
C SER A 85 -25.22 22.52 8.66
N GLN A 86 -25.04 21.43 9.42
CA GLN A 86 -23.73 20.82 9.54
C GLN A 86 -23.27 20.47 8.11
N PRO A 87 -22.04 20.83 7.70
CA PRO A 87 -21.49 20.35 6.45
C PRO A 87 -21.65 18.83 6.39
N PRO A 88 -22.10 18.24 5.28
CA PRO A 88 -22.22 16.79 5.19
C PRO A 88 -20.85 16.19 5.50
N VAL A 89 -20.79 15.38 6.55
CA VAL A 89 -19.63 14.52 6.80
C VAL A 89 -19.44 13.72 5.51
N PRO A 90 -18.21 13.65 4.95
CA PRO A 90 -17.94 12.78 3.81
C PRO A 90 -18.47 11.40 4.14
N THR A 91 -19.57 11.03 3.49
CA THR A 91 -20.20 9.74 3.74
C THR A 91 -19.31 8.75 3.02
N GLU A 92 -18.61 7.93 3.80
CA GLU A 92 -17.89 6.77 3.29
C GLU A 92 -18.75 6.10 2.21
N PRO A 93 -18.21 5.84 1.01
CA PRO A 93 -18.99 5.20 -0.02
C PRO A 93 -19.59 3.94 0.59
N SER A 94 -20.93 3.86 0.60
CA SER A 94 -21.61 2.63 1.00
C SER A 94 -20.97 1.48 0.22
N GLU A 95 -20.82 0.30 0.81
CA GLU A 95 -20.32 -0.89 0.10
C GLU A 95 -21.07 -1.13 -1.21
N ARG A 96 -22.33 -0.71 -1.27
CA ARG A 96 -23.16 -0.78 -2.48
C ARG A 96 -22.69 0.15 -3.60
N ALA A 97 -22.11 1.31 -3.27
CA ALA A 97 -21.59 2.29 -4.21
C ALA A 97 -20.21 1.93 -4.78
N ARG A 98 -19.46 1.02 -4.14
CA ARG A 98 -18.18 0.53 -4.68
C ARG A 98 -18.40 -0.25 -5.97
N ARG A 99 -17.43 -0.14 -6.89
CA ARG A 99 -17.34 -1.02 -8.06
C ARG A 99 -17.41 -2.49 -7.60
N PRO A 100 -18.06 -3.40 -8.36
CA PRO A 100 -18.26 -4.78 -7.93
C PRO A 100 -16.98 -5.48 -7.47
N GLU A 101 -15.87 -5.26 -8.17
CA GLU A 101 -14.54 -5.81 -7.85
C GLU A 101 -13.95 -5.26 -6.56
N CYS A 102 -14.35 -4.06 -6.13
CA CYS A 102 -13.90 -3.41 -4.91
C CYS A 102 -14.77 -3.72 -3.69
N ARG A 103 -15.80 -4.56 -3.83
CA ARG A 103 -16.59 -5.01 -2.67
C ARG A 103 -15.80 -6.05 -1.89
N PRO A 104 -15.82 -6.00 -0.55
CA PRO A 104 -15.09 -6.97 0.25
C PRO A 104 -15.80 -8.31 0.19
N ILE A 105 -15.05 -9.36 -0.16
CA ILE A 105 -15.55 -10.74 -0.22
C ILE A 105 -14.78 -11.56 0.83
N PRO A 106 -15.41 -12.04 1.92
CA PRO A 106 -14.73 -12.92 2.86
C PRO A 106 -14.35 -14.23 2.16
N VAL A 107 -13.10 -14.66 2.32
CA VAL A 107 -12.56 -15.89 1.70
C VAL A 107 -11.83 -16.74 2.75
N PRO A 108 -11.82 -18.08 2.62
CA PRO A 108 -11.15 -18.95 3.59
C PRO A 108 -9.66 -18.63 3.69
N ARG A 109 -9.07 -18.61 4.89
CA ARG A 109 -7.66 -18.28 5.14
C ARG A 109 -6.69 -18.93 4.14
N ALA A 110 -5.75 -18.13 3.60
CA ALA A 110 -4.68 -18.65 2.74
C ALA A 110 -3.66 -19.43 3.57
N SER A 111 -3.32 -18.90 4.75
CA SER A 111 -2.33 -19.46 5.64
C SER A 111 -2.94 -20.51 6.58
N LYS A 112 -2.17 -21.57 6.87
CA LYS A 112 -2.45 -22.54 7.94
C LYS A 112 -1.78 -22.17 9.27
N ASP A 113 -1.15 -21.00 9.34
CA ASP A 113 -0.45 -20.50 10.51
C ASP A 113 -1.47 -20.02 11.57
N ALA A 114 -1.70 -20.85 12.59
CA ALA A 114 -2.70 -20.56 13.62
C ALA A 114 -2.37 -19.28 14.44
N PRO A 115 -1.13 -19.06 14.91
CA PRO A 115 -0.75 -17.79 15.55
C PRO A 115 -1.02 -16.55 14.68
N HIS A 116 -0.65 -16.60 13.40
CA HIS A 116 -0.94 -15.53 12.45
C HIS A 116 -2.44 -15.27 12.31
N ASN A 117 -3.21 -16.32 12.03
CA ASN A 117 -4.64 -16.21 11.80
C ASN A 117 -5.36 -15.71 13.06
N ALA A 118 -4.95 -16.18 14.24
CA ALA A 118 -5.50 -15.71 15.52
C ALA A 118 -5.20 -14.23 15.77
N CYS A 119 -4.04 -13.71 15.31
CA CYS A 119 -3.76 -12.29 15.36
C CYS A 119 -4.69 -11.52 14.42
N ALA A 120 -4.77 -11.92 13.15
CA ALA A 120 -5.61 -11.28 12.15
C ALA A 120 -7.12 -11.36 12.46
N ASP A 121 -7.57 -12.30 13.28
CA ASP A 121 -8.95 -12.36 13.77
C ASP A 121 -9.25 -11.27 14.82
N ARG A 122 -8.22 -10.80 15.54
CA ARG A 122 -8.36 -9.92 16.71
C ARG A 122 -7.84 -8.51 16.49
N VAL A 123 -6.79 -8.35 15.68
CA VAL A 123 -6.10 -7.10 15.42
C VAL A 123 -6.02 -6.88 13.91
N PRO A 124 -6.66 -5.82 13.38
CA PRO A 124 -7.62 -4.94 14.07
C PRO A 124 -8.88 -5.74 14.46
N PRO A 125 -9.90 -5.12 15.10
CA PRO A 125 -11.23 -5.75 15.17
C PRO A 125 -11.70 -6.11 13.75
N ASN A 126 -11.55 -7.39 13.39
CA ASN A 126 -11.77 -7.88 12.03
C ASN A 126 -13.27 -8.07 11.82
N ARG A 127 -13.78 -7.58 10.70
CA ARG A 127 -15.18 -7.70 10.30
C ARG A 127 -15.56 -9.14 9.94
N TYR A 128 -14.58 -9.96 9.57
CA TYR A 128 -14.76 -11.36 9.20
C TYR A 128 -13.79 -12.29 9.97
N PRO A 129 -13.92 -12.43 11.30
CA PRO A 129 -13.07 -13.35 12.04
C PRO A 129 -13.17 -14.78 11.49
N GLY A 130 -12.02 -15.46 11.39
CA GLY A 130 -11.85 -16.76 10.76
C GLY A 130 -11.57 -16.73 9.26
N MET A 131 -11.60 -15.54 8.63
CA MET A 131 -11.50 -15.37 7.18
C MET A 131 -10.48 -14.29 6.82
N ASP A 132 -9.94 -14.39 5.60
CA ASP A 132 -9.31 -13.27 4.92
C ASP A 132 -10.40 -12.50 4.15
N VAL A 133 -10.06 -11.34 3.59
CA VAL A 133 -10.94 -10.57 2.72
C VAL A 133 -10.29 -10.36 1.35
N SER A 134 -11.04 -10.59 0.28
CA SER A 134 -10.64 -10.29 -1.10
C SER A 134 -11.26 -8.96 -1.55
N VAL A 135 -10.43 -8.04 -2.05
CA VAL A 135 -10.81 -6.75 -2.64
C VAL A 135 -9.95 -6.52 -3.87
N GLY A 136 -10.55 -6.20 -5.01
CA GLY A 136 -9.84 -5.99 -6.27
C GLY A 136 -9.08 -7.22 -6.76
N GLY A 137 -9.49 -8.42 -6.33
CA GLY A 137 -8.77 -9.67 -6.59
C GLY A 137 -7.52 -9.89 -5.73
N VAL A 138 -7.22 -9.00 -4.78
CA VAL A 138 -6.13 -9.13 -3.81
C VAL A 138 -6.68 -9.52 -2.45
N ARG A 139 -5.96 -10.39 -1.74
CA ARG A 139 -6.32 -10.88 -0.43
C ARG A 139 -5.63 -10.06 0.65
N PHE A 140 -6.35 -9.79 1.72
CA PHE A 140 -5.88 -9.09 2.91
C PHE A 140 -6.30 -9.91 4.14
N ASP A 141 -5.52 -9.84 5.21
CA ASP A 141 -5.73 -10.64 6.40
C ASP A 141 -6.95 -10.22 7.23
N ALA A 142 -7.35 -8.95 7.13
CA ALA A 142 -8.54 -8.42 7.81
C ALA A 142 -9.12 -7.19 7.10
N LEU A 143 -10.44 -7.01 7.27
CA LEU A 143 -11.12 -5.74 7.07
C LEU A 143 -11.53 -5.19 8.44
N GLN A 144 -11.12 -3.97 8.78
CA GLN A 144 -11.45 -3.38 10.06
C GLN A 144 -12.94 -3.05 10.18
N VAL A 145 -13.53 -3.29 11.35
CA VAL A 145 -14.92 -2.90 11.64
C VAL A 145 -15.04 -1.37 11.67
N GLY A 146 -16.06 -0.84 10.99
CA GLY A 146 -16.48 0.56 11.09
C GLY A 146 -15.70 1.56 10.25
N VAL A 147 -14.60 1.14 9.62
CA VAL A 147 -13.78 1.98 8.72
C VAL A 147 -13.35 1.18 7.49
N PRO A 148 -13.14 1.79 6.32
CA PRO A 148 -12.70 1.10 5.12
C PRO A 148 -11.18 0.85 5.17
N ALA A 149 -10.67 0.14 6.16
CA ALA A 149 -9.24 -0.17 6.29
C ALA A 149 -8.96 -1.66 6.10
N LEU A 150 -8.11 -1.98 5.13
CA LEU A 150 -7.62 -3.34 4.85
C LEU A 150 -6.26 -3.53 5.51
N TRP A 151 -6.06 -4.72 6.08
CA TRP A 151 -4.88 -5.01 6.87
C TRP A 151 -4.10 -6.20 6.33
N GLU A 152 -2.78 -6.05 6.32
CA GLU A 152 -1.81 -7.14 6.20
C GLU A 152 -1.11 -7.33 7.55
N ILE A 153 -1.00 -8.56 8.02
CA ILE A 153 -0.48 -8.93 9.34
C ILE A 153 0.82 -9.72 9.20
N LYS A 154 1.88 -9.24 9.85
CA LYS A 154 3.18 -9.90 9.95
C LYS A 154 3.46 -10.27 11.40
N THR A 155 3.34 -11.55 11.72
CA THR A 155 3.52 -12.06 13.10
C THR A 155 4.93 -12.54 13.44
N HIS A 156 5.84 -12.53 12.47
CA HIS A 156 7.21 -13.03 12.66
C HIS A 156 8.00 -12.19 13.68
N ARG A 157 8.86 -12.84 14.45
CA ARG A 157 9.88 -12.21 15.30
C ARG A 157 11.04 -11.65 14.46
N PHE A 158 10.75 -10.58 13.73
CA PHE A 158 11.71 -9.87 12.87
C PHE A 158 12.96 -9.42 13.64
N ASP A 159 12.78 -9.03 14.90
CA ASP A 159 13.84 -8.65 15.85
C ASP A 159 14.87 -9.76 16.11
N GLN A 160 14.51 -11.03 15.89
CA GLN A 160 15.39 -12.18 16.10
C GLN A 160 16.18 -12.59 14.86
N TYR A 161 15.88 -11.98 13.71
CA TYR A 161 16.59 -12.27 12.47
C TYR A 161 17.98 -11.62 12.46
N SER A 162 18.91 -12.25 11.74
CA SER A 162 20.18 -11.57 11.44
C SER A 162 19.91 -10.36 10.55
N SER A 163 20.80 -9.36 10.61
CA SER A 163 20.68 -8.14 9.79
C SER A 163 20.59 -8.44 8.28
N PHE A 164 21.24 -9.52 7.82
CA PHE A 164 21.09 -10.00 6.45
C PHE A 164 19.66 -10.47 6.15
N VAL A 165 19.09 -11.32 7.01
CA VAL A 165 17.73 -11.84 6.83
C VAL A 165 16.69 -10.72 6.93
N GLN A 166 16.85 -9.78 7.88
CA GLN A 166 15.99 -8.60 8.00
C GLN A 166 15.93 -7.82 6.69
N ARG A 167 17.09 -7.53 6.08
CA ARG A 167 17.17 -6.79 4.82
C ARG A 167 16.46 -7.53 3.68
N MET A 168 16.67 -8.84 3.58
CA MET A 168 16.04 -9.65 2.55
C MET A 168 14.52 -9.75 2.73
N GLU A 169 14.06 -9.86 3.98
CA GLU A 169 12.62 -9.90 4.29
C GLU A 169 11.95 -8.58 3.91
N ILE A 170 12.52 -7.43 4.29
CA ILE A 170 11.98 -6.11 3.90
C ILE A 170 11.90 -5.97 2.37
N GLN A 171 12.95 -6.35 1.63
CA GLN A 171 12.94 -6.28 0.17
C GLN A 171 11.84 -7.14 -0.47
N LYS A 172 11.54 -8.29 0.13
CA LYS A 172 10.47 -9.18 -0.33
C LYS A 172 9.10 -8.64 0.03
N GLU A 173 8.92 -8.20 1.28
CA GLU A 173 7.66 -7.66 1.77
C GLU A 173 7.23 -6.43 0.98
N LEU A 174 8.13 -5.47 0.70
CA LEU A 174 7.80 -4.26 -0.04
C LEU A 174 7.18 -4.55 -1.42
N LYS A 175 7.59 -5.62 -2.10
CA LYS A 175 7.00 -6.00 -3.40
C LYS A 175 5.53 -6.40 -3.24
N GLN A 176 5.21 -7.16 -2.21
CA GLN A 176 3.85 -7.59 -1.92
C GLN A 176 3.01 -6.41 -1.39
N LEU A 177 3.54 -5.68 -0.42
CA LEU A 177 2.89 -4.53 0.21
C LEU A 177 2.53 -3.43 -0.80
N ASN A 178 3.38 -3.18 -1.80
CA ASN A 178 3.07 -2.21 -2.85
C ASN A 178 1.84 -2.63 -3.66
N LYS A 179 1.74 -3.90 -4.05
CA LYS A 179 0.59 -4.42 -4.80
C LYS A 179 -0.71 -4.33 -3.98
N GLU A 180 -0.63 -4.69 -2.70
CA GLU A 180 -1.75 -4.63 -1.76
C GLU A 180 -2.19 -3.18 -1.53
N ARG A 181 -1.25 -2.29 -1.24
CA ARG A 181 -1.49 -0.85 -1.08
C ARG A 181 -2.15 -0.24 -2.31
N ASP A 182 -1.58 -0.49 -3.49
CA ASP A 182 -2.11 0.06 -4.75
C ASP A 182 -3.55 -0.39 -4.99
N THR A 183 -3.86 -1.66 -4.69
CA THR A 183 -5.22 -2.20 -4.82
C THR A 183 -6.18 -1.59 -3.81
N ALA A 184 -5.77 -1.50 -2.53
CA ALA A 184 -6.58 -0.90 -1.47
C ALA A 184 -6.92 0.56 -1.82
N VAL A 185 -5.91 1.36 -2.19
CA VAL A 185 -6.09 2.77 -2.57
C VAL A 185 -6.99 2.91 -3.80
N ALA A 186 -6.78 2.09 -4.84
CA ALA A 186 -7.61 2.10 -6.04
C ALA A 186 -9.09 1.74 -5.76
N CYS A 187 -9.35 0.99 -4.68
CA CYS A 187 -10.69 0.63 -4.23
C CYS A 187 -11.26 1.54 -3.12
N GLY A 188 -10.55 2.60 -2.75
CA GLY A 188 -10.99 3.55 -1.72
C GLY A 188 -10.94 2.97 -0.31
N TYR A 189 -9.92 2.15 -0.03
CA TYR A 189 -9.60 1.65 1.30
C TYR A 189 -8.27 2.24 1.77
N GLU A 190 -8.15 2.46 3.08
CA GLU A 190 -6.86 2.58 3.72
C GLU A 190 -6.15 1.22 3.73
N PHE A 191 -4.83 1.24 3.67
CA PHE A 191 -3.99 0.05 3.81
C PHE A 191 -3.10 0.18 5.03
N ILE A 192 -3.18 -0.81 5.92
CA ILE A 192 -2.49 -0.80 7.21
C ILE A 192 -1.70 -2.10 7.38
N ILE A 193 -0.48 -1.98 7.89
CA ILE A 193 0.42 -3.11 8.09
C ILE A 193 0.58 -3.32 9.60
N GLY A 194 0.14 -4.47 10.09
CA GLY A 194 0.31 -4.88 11.48
C GLY A 194 1.54 -5.75 11.64
N VAL A 195 2.60 -5.27 12.29
CA VAL A 195 3.83 -6.02 12.56
C VAL A 195 3.96 -6.41 14.04
N SER A 196 4.72 -7.47 14.33
CA SER A 196 4.94 -7.93 15.70
C SER A 196 5.79 -7.00 16.56
N THR A 197 6.83 -6.40 15.98
CA THR A 197 7.87 -5.72 16.74
C THR A 197 8.11 -4.30 16.24
N GLN A 198 8.68 -3.49 17.13
CA GLN A 198 9.01 -2.11 16.82
C GLN A 198 10.11 -2.02 15.75
N GLU A 199 11.09 -2.93 15.79
CA GLU A 199 12.18 -3.03 14.83
C GLU A 199 11.67 -3.33 13.42
N HIS A 200 10.64 -4.17 13.27
CA HIS A 200 10.02 -4.43 11.97
C HIS A 200 9.33 -3.18 11.44
N LYS A 201 8.61 -2.47 12.31
CA LYS A 201 7.97 -1.21 11.96
C LYS A 201 8.99 -0.18 11.47
N GLU A 202 10.08 -0.02 12.22
CA GLU A 202 11.15 0.92 11.88
C GLU A 202 11.82 0.55 10.56
N ALA A 203 12.12 -0.73 10.33
CA ALA A 203 12.73 -1.19 9.10
C ALA A 203 11.83 -0.97 7.86
N LEU A 204 10.51 -1.17 7.98
CA LEU A 204 9.57 -0.86 6.90
C LEU A 204 9.50 0.64 6.62
N LEU A 205 9.45 1.47 7.67
CA LEU A 205 9.38 2.93 7.53
C LEU A 205 10.69 3.56 7.04
N GLU A 206 11.84 2.96 7.36
CA GLU A 206 13.12 3.35 6.79
C GLU A 206 13.15 3.08 5.29
N ALA A 207 12.56 1.97 4.85
CA ALA A 207 12.54 1.59 3.44
C ALA A 207 11.47 2.33 2.63
N ASP A 208 10.30 2.58 3.21
CA ASP A 208 9.24 3.42 2.65
C ASP A 208 8.46 4.12 3.76
N PHE A 209 8.78 5.40 3.98
CA PHE A 209 8.18 6.23 5.03
C PHE A 209 6.69 6.56 4.79
N SER A 210 6.16 6.25 3.59
CA SER A 210 4.74 6.45 3.27
C SER A 210 3.85 5.30 3.74
N LEU A 211 4.43 4.21 4.25
CA LEU A 211 3.69 3.07 4.79
C LEU A 211 3.00 3.43 6.11
N ASN A 212 1.80 2.89 6.31
CA ASN A 212 1.08 2.98 7.57
C ASN A 212 1.27 1.70 8.39
N VAL A 213 2.20 1.74 9.35
CA VAL A 213 2.65 0.55 10.09
C VAL A 213 2.32 0.65 11.58
N PHE A 214 1.66 -0.38 12.13
CA PHE A 214 1.28 -0.51 13.53
C PHE A 214 1.93 -1.74 14.17
N VAL A 215 2.39 -1.59 15.41
CA VAL A 215 2.86 -2.74 16.20
C VAL A 215 1.65 -3.38 16.87
N THR A 216 1.38 -4.64 16.52
CA THR A 216 0.24 -5.41 17.04
C THR A 216 0.56 -6.09 18.38
N GLY A 217 1.85 -6.38 18.63
CA GLY A 217 2.30 -7.17 19.76
C GLY A 217 1.97 -8.66 19.66
N CYS A 218 1.31 -9.10 18.57
CA CYS A 218 1.17 -10.52 18.27
C CYS A 218 2.55 -11.10 17.98
N SER A 219 2.84 -12.31 18.43
CA SER A 219 4.10 -12.98 18.11
C SER A 219 3.86 -14.43 17.74
N ARG A 220 4.63 -14.94 16.79
CA ARG A 220 4.74 -16.37 16.49
C ARG A 220 6.18 -16.82 16.40
#